data_AF-T1K1C8-F1
#
_entry.id   AF-T1K1C8-F1
#
_cell.length_a   1.000
_cell.length_b   1.000
_cell.length_c   1.000
_cell.angle_alpha   90.00
_cell.angle_beta   90.00
_cell.angle_gamma   90.00
#
_symmetry.space_group_name_H-M   'P 1'
#
loop_
_entity.id
_entity.type
_entity.pdbx_description
1 polymer ?
#
loop_
_entity_poly.entity_id
_entity_poly.type
_entity_poly.pdbx_seq_one_letter_code
_entity_poly.pdbx_strand_id
1 'polypeptide(L)'
;MSAEVKIKHGEPDICRKTEDLIELNLSLGLWLKPISKIYISVALPCTKQTGQCISIVAITEKLKKRIKPYTFKSLKVLKSTLEFIRYEAELESKSTMESVISRLERTSLKLNGFTEPIKVKAAKIKLKSSRHEWETFFRDDPSMDETKPGLRADTIHLKSLPTKWFGGDKPKPQLLLDVFQAFGDIRRYHIPCLDQSESANGQSDTNNDTGFKRFSFENENLTFDAFVMYKDYIGFVKAMDGLMAKKLVKKLDQIDKYLECEFQVEFDKTKHLSDKSIKKRTLLRRYGLKDVKELKDFKEHAKKEKQRYEERFKLLKERKTKAENLLKLLLSGVEKEMEAKKKEEARIEAEKLAKKLLEDEKKEKEKLIEEKRNDSRRKHSSSEHGLKSVAVALRKETKSNKHNLKSIAVPLNGTSGRSSYSDSRYHNDTSHDNNLFHHRHNHANRLNNDNSNHSTLHHRLQYNHNQPHHQHKPHTSNHRSTRLDLPYQRDSGIRNVQRKIKRNRNLLVQVTWKNDE
;
A
#
# COMPACT_ATOMS: atom_id res chain seq x y z
N MET A 1 45.63 -7.27 -20.60
CA MET A 1 44.64 -6.60 -19.74
C MET A 1 43.60 -5.96 -20.65
N SER A 2 42.33 -6.36 -20.53
CA SER A 2 41.24 -5.74 -21.31
C SER A 2 40.61 -4.63 -20.49
N ALA A 3 40.92 -3.37 -20.79
CA ALA A 3 40.18 -2.25 -20.24
C ALA A 3 38.81 -2.20 -20.91
N GLU A 4 37.77 -2.66 -20.22
CA GLU A 4 36.39 -2.40 -20.63
C GLU A 4 36.14 -0.89 -20.57
N VAL A 5 36.14 -0.24 -21.73
CA VAL A 5 35.64 1.13 -21.88
C VAL A 5 34.12 1.07 -21.70
N LYS A 6 33.69 1.07 -20.43
CA LYS A 6 32.29 1.21 -20.03
C LYS A 6 31.70 2.38 -20.80
N ILE A 7 30.69 2.09 -21.62
CA ILE A 7 29.93 3.14 -22.29
C ILE A 7 29.20 3.89 -21.19
N LYS A 8 29.52 5.18 -21.02
CA LYS A 8 28.71 6.10 -20.22
C LYS A 8 27.38 6.32 -20.94
N HIS A 9 26.45 5.38 -20.80
CA HIS A 9 25.06 5.60 -21.18
C HIS A 9 24.53 6.77 -20.36
N GLY A 10 23.82 7.69 -21.01
CA GLY A 10 23.19 8.83 -20.34
C GLY A 10 23.96 10.16 -20.27
N GLU A 11 25.28 10.19 -20.45
CA GLU A 11 26.01 11.48 -20.49
C GLU A 11 25.89 12.13 -21.89
N PRO A 12 25.48 13.41 -22.00
CA PRO A 12 25.38 14.07 -23.30
C PRO A 12 26.74 14.36 -23.97
N ASP A 13 26.85 14.04 -25.26
CA ASP A 13 28.00 14.32 -26.13
C ASP A 13 27.63 15.36 -27.22
N ILE A 14 28.62 15.96 -27.88
CA ILE A 14 28.40 16.98 -28.92
C ILE A 14 27.92 16.31 -30.20
N CYS A 15 26.65 16.53 -30.53
CA CYS A 15 26.05 16.08 -31.77
C CYS A 15 26.41 17.03 -32.92
N ARG A 16 27.00 16.49 -33.98
CA ARG A 16 26.96 17.17 -35.30
C ARG A 16 25.54 17.10 -35.84
N LYS A 17 25.05 18.22 -36.38
CA LYS A 17 23.77 18.29 -37.09
C LYS A 17 23.83 17.42 -38.34
N THR A 18 22.87 16.51 -38.49
CA THR A 18 22.79 15.59 -39.62
C THR A 18 21.39 15.66 -40.25
N GLU A 19 21.29 15.29 -41.53
CA GLU A 19 20.04 15.33 -42.31
C GLU A 19 19.01 14.27 -41.86
N ASP A 20 19.45 13.28 -41.07
CA ASP A 20 18.61 12.20 -40.54
C ASP A 20 18.07 12.45 -39.12
N LEU A 21 18.11 13.71 -38.64
CA LEU A 21 17.43 14.12 -37.41
C LEU A 21 15.91 14.12 -37.60
N ILE A 22 15.22 13.30 -36.80
CA ILE A 22 13.76 13.20 -36.77
C ILE A 22 13.23 14.08 -35.64
N GLU A 23 12.20 14.89 -35.90
CA GLU A 23 11.56 15.72 -34.88
C GLU A 23 10.87 14.85 -33.80
N LEU A 24 10.95 15.26 -32.52
CA LEU A 24 10.27 14.58 -31.42
C LEU A 24 9.40 15.55 -30.59
N ASN A 25 9.95 16.68 -30.17
CA ASN A 25 9.19 17.75 -29.50
C ASN A 25 9.90 19.09 -29.69
N LEU A 26 9.34 19.96 -30.56
CA LEU A 26 9.90 21.29 -30.86
C LEU A 26 9.96 22.21 -29.64
N SER A 27 8.92 22.20 -28.79
CA SER A 27 8.82 23.06 -27.60
C SER A 27 9.93 22.84 -26.57
N LEU A 28 10.58 21.67 -26.60
CA LEU A 28 11.70 21.31 -25.72
C LEU A 28 13.04 21.20 -26.48
N GLY A 29 13.05 21.52 -27.78
CA GLY A 29 14.21 21.40 -28.66
C GLY A 29 14.66 19.95 -28.91
N LEU A 30 13.76 18.97 -28.78
CA LEU A 30 14.09 17.54 -28.80
C LEU A 30 13.86 16.87 -30.17
N TRP A 31 14.84 16.07 -30.57
CA TRP A 31 14.97 15.35 -31.83
C TRP A 31 15.50 13.92 -31.57
N LEU A 32 15.47 13.06 -32.59
CA LEU A 32 15.98 11.69 -32.56
C LEU A 32 16.96 11.45 -33.71
N LYS A 33 18.16 10.90 -33.39
CA LYS A 33 19.21 10.58 -34.37
C LYS A 33 19.38 9.06 -34.53
N PRO A 34 19.21 8.47 -35.73
CA PRO A 34 19.36 7.03 -35.96
C PRO A 34 20.75 6.47 -35.61
N ILE A 35 20.79 5.48 -34.70
CA ILE A 35 22.01 4.77 -34.30
C ILE A 35 22.51 3.95 -35.49
N SER A 36 23.62 4.39 -36.06
CA SER A 36 24.14 3.91 -37.34
C SER A 36 25.36 3.01 -37.13
N LYS A 37 25.14 1.83 -36.54
CA LYS A 37 26.21 0.87 -36.21
C LYS A 37 26.33 -0.29 -37.22
N ILE A 38 27.58 -0.65 -37.51
CA ILE A 38 27.96 -1.79 -38.36
C ILE A 38 28.98 -2.69 -37.64
N TYR A 39 28.96 -3.99 -37.92
CA TYR A 39 30.08 -4.89 -37.66
C TYR A 39 31.05 -4.88 -38.84
N ILE A 40 32.34 -4.86 -38.55
CA ILE A 40 33.41 -5.06 -39.54
C ILE A 40 34.19 -6.30 -39.11
N SER A 41 34.33 -7.30 -39.98
CA SER A 41 35.16 -8.48 -39.75
C SER A 41 36.32 -8.50 -40.75
N VAL A 42 37.53 -8.46 -40.21
CA VAL A 42 38.80 -8.48 -40.96
C VAL A 42 39.39 -9.87 -40.81
N ALA A 43 39.52 -10.63 -41.90
CA ALA A 43 40.12 -11.96 -41.86
C ALA A 43 41.65 -11.84 -41.83
N LEU A 44 42.30 -12.52 -40.87
CA LEU A 44 43.75 -12.57 -40.77
C LEU A 44 44.29 -13.78 -41.56
N PRO A 45 45.45 -13.67 -42.22
CA PRO A 45 46.08 -14.79 -42.91
C PRO A 45 46.59 -15.82 -41.89
N CYS A 46 46.57 -17.11 -42.26
CA CYS A 46 47.08 -18.18 -41.40
C CYS A 46 48.61 -18.11 -41.32
N THR A 47 49.13 -17.50 -40.26
CA THR A 47 50.56 -17.28 -40.04
C THR A 47 51.34 -18.59 -39.87
N LYS A 48 51.96 -19.08 -40.95
CA LYS A 48 52.83 -20.27 -40.93
C LYS A 48 54.26 -20.01 -40.42
N GLN A 49 54.66 -18.75 -40.23
CA GLN A 49 55.99 -18.35 -39.78
C GLN A 49 55.96 -17.80 -38.35
N THR A 50 56.73 -18.41 -37.46
CA THR A 50 56.85 -18.01 -36.06
C THR A 50 57.40 -16.57 -35.95
N GLY A 51 56.76 -15.73 -35.14
CA GLY A 51 57.22 -14.36 -34.86
C GLY A 51 56.58 -13.23 -35.68
N GLN A 52 55.76 -13.51 -36.70
CA GLN A 52 55.00 -12.46 -37.39
C GLN A 52 53.76 -12.01 -36.59
N CYS A 53 53.78 -10.77 -36.10
CA CYS A 53 52.69 -10.18 -35.30
C CYS A 53 51.90 -9.12 -36.07
N ILE A 54 50.57 -9.22 -36.08
CA ILE A 54 49.67 -8.26 -36.74
C ILE A 54 49.22 -7.18 -35.75
N SER A 55 49.57 -5.91 -36.03
CA SER A 55 49.11 -4.77 -35.21
C SER A 55 47.65 -4.40 -35.50
N ILE A 56 46.82 -4.51 -34.46
CA ILE A 56 45.41 -4.07 -34.45
C ILE A 56 45.31 -2.57 -34.81
N VAL A 57 46.24 -1.74 -34.35
CA VAL A 57 46.29 -0.30 -34.65
C VAL A 57 46.56 -0.08 -36.14
N ALA A 58 47.48 -0.83 -36.74
CA ALA A 58 47.79 -0.72 -38.18
C ALA A 58 46.60 -1.13 -39.07
N ILE A 59 45.77 -2.10 -38.66
CA ILE A 59 44.50 -2.42 -39.32
C ILE A 59 43.50 -1.28 -39.12
N THR A 60 43.38 -0.76 -37.89
CA THR A 60 42.43 0.30 -37.52
C THR A 60 42.64 1.59 -38.33
N GLU A 61 43.88 2.04 -38.50
CA GLU A 61 44.20 3.21 -39.34
C GLU A 61 44.00 2.93 -40.84
N LYS A 62 44.29 1.71 -41.31
CA LYS A 62 43.99 1.32 -42.69
C LYS A 62 42.48 1.32 -42.97
N LEU A 63 41.64 0.86 -42.03
CA LEU A 63 40.17 0.95 -42.13
C LEU A 63 39.70 2.41 -42.16
N LYS A 64 40.18 3.26 -41.24
CA LYS A 64 39.87 4.70 -41.21
C LYS A 64 40.25 5.40 -42.52
N LYS A 65 41.43 5.09 -43.09
CA LYS A 65 41.88 5.67 -44.37
C LYS A 65 41.03 5.22 -45.56
N ARG A 66 40.56 3.96 -45.57
CA ARG A 66 39.78 3.37 -46.68
C ARG A 66 38.35 3.89 -46.80
N ILE A 67 37.72 4.38 -45.72
CA ILE A 67 36.35 4.93 -45.78
C ILE A 67 36.28 6.40 -46.24
N LYS A 68 37.40 7.13 -46.29
CA LYS A 68 37.45 8.58 -46.59
C LYS A 68 36.69 8.96 -47.89
N PRO A 69 35.91 10.06 -47.92
CA PRO A 69 35.89 11.15 -46.93
C PRO A 69 35.13 10.86 -45.63
N TYR A 70 34.33 9.80 -45.57
CA TYR A 70 33.58 9.42 -44.37
C TYR A 70 34.49 9.17 -43.15
N THR A 71 33.93 9.28 -41.95
CA THR A 71 34.61 9.02 -40.68
C THR A 71 33.77 8.12 -39.77
N PHE A 72 34.42 7.15 -39.13
CA PHE A 72 33.84 6.49 -37.96
C PHE A 72 33.77 7.49 -36.81
N LYS A 73 32.63 7.53 -36.13
CA LYS A 73 32.43 8.28 -34.89
C LYS A 73 32.89 7.47 -33.68
N SER A 74 32.71 6.15 -33.72
CA SER A 74 33.38 5.20 -32.83
C SER A 74 33.81 3.97 -33.63
N LEU A 75 34.95 3.38 -33.28
CA LEU A 75 35.46 2.14 -33.87
C LEU A 75 36.14 1.34 -32.76
N LYS A 76 35.49 0.27 -32.29
CA LYS A 76 35.91 -0.53 -31.14
C LYS A 76 36.13 -1.99 -31.56
N VAL A 77 37.18 -2.63 -31.06
CA VAL A 77 37.35 -4.09 -31.22
C VAL A 77 36.41 -4.80 -30.26
N LEU A 78 35.60 -5.73 -30.78
CA LEU A 78 34.74 -6.62 -29.97
C LEU A 78 35.39 -7.98 -29.72
N LYS A 79 36.12 -8.52 -30.71
CA LYS A 79 36.84 -9.80 -30.59
C LYS A 79 38.05 -9.79 -31.51
N SER A 80 39.18 -10.30 -31.01
CA SER A 80 40.37 -10.61 -31.79
C SER A 80 40.69 -12.09 -31.60
N THR A 81 41.02 -12.79 -32.68
CA THR A 81 41.57 -14.15 -32.68
C THR A 81 42.80 -14.18 -33.60
N LEU A 82 43.42 -15.35 -33.78
CA LEU A 82 44.46 -15.55 -34.79
C LEU A 82 43.90 -15.52 -36.24
N GLU A 83 42.59 -15.73 -36.40
CA GLU A 83 41.91 -15.86 -37.70
C GLU A 83 41.15 -14.59 -38.12
N PHE A 84 40.69 -13.77 -37.17
CA PHE A 84 39.92 -12.57 -37.49
C PHE A 84 39.94 -11.52 -36.37
N ILE A 85 39.71 -10.27 -36.77
CA ILE A 85 39.35 -9.17 -35.86
C ILE A 85 37.94 -8.71 -36.21
N ARG A 86 37.05 -8.67 -35.22
CA ARG A 86 35.69 -8.12 -35.34
C ARG A 86 35.59 -6.81 -34.58
N TYR A 87 35.15 -5.77 -35.28
CA TYR A 87 34.90 -4.43 -34.76
C TYR A 87 33.40 -4.13 -34.69
N GLU A 88 32.98 -3.31 -33.74
CA GLU A 88 31.77 -2.48 -33.81
C GLU A 88 32.20 -1.08 -34.25
N ALA A 89 31.52 -0.52 -35.25
CA ALA A 89 31.74 0.82 -35.73
C ALA A 89 30.44 1.63 -35.75
N GLU A 90 30.44 2.81 -35.13
CA GLU A 90 29.36 3.79 -35.20
C GLU A 90 29.70 4.85 -36.27
N LEU A 91 28.75 5.12 -37.16
CA LEU A 91 28.83 6.13 -38.21
C LEU A 91 28.05 7.38 -37.79
N GLU A 92 28.43 8.54 -38.35
CA GLU A 92 27.82 9.83 -38.02
C GLU A 92 26.35 9.93 -38.45
N SER A 93 25.99 9.34 -39.60
CA SER A 93 24.64 9.35 -40.16
C SER A 93 24.32 8.08 -40.94
N LYS A 94 23.03 7.69 -40.92
CA LYS A 94 22.47 6.50 -41.55
C LYS A 94 22.62 6.50 -43.06
N SER A 95 22.53 7.66 -43.71
CA SER A 95 22.67 7.80 -45.18
C SER A 95 24.06 7.34 -45.68
N THR A 96 25.10 7.48 -44.85
CA THR A 96 26.47 7.06 -45.21
C THR A 96 26.70 5.55 -45.10
N MET A 97 25.79 4.80 -44.47
CA MET A 97 26.04 3.41 -44.04
C MET A 97 26.32 2.46 -45.21
N GLU A 98 25.50 2.49 -46.25
CA GLU A 98 25.61 1.56 -47.39
C GLU A 98 26.84 1.86 -48.25
N SER A 99 27.20 3.14 -48.39
CA SER A 99 28.44 3.60 -49.00
C SER A 99 29.67 3.16 -48.21
N VAL A 100 29.64 3.21 -46.87
CA VAL A 100 30.73 2.75 -46.00
C VAL A 100 30.87 1.22 -46.06
N ILE A 101 29.77 0.47 -45.96
CA ILE A 101 29.78 -1.00 -46.11
C ILE A 101 30.36 -1.39 -47.48
N SER A 102 29.84 -0.84 -48.57
CA SER A 102 30.29 -1.15 -49.93
C SER A 102 31.78 -0.86 -50.16
N ARG A 103 32.32 0.19 -49.53
CA ARG A 103 33.75 0.53 -49.59
C ARG A 103 34.61 -0.41 -48.75
N LEU A 104 34.11 -0.85 -47.59
CA LEU A 104 34.80 -1.82 -46.74
C LEU A 104 34.83 -3.21 -47.38
N GLU A 105 33.75 -3.68 -48.00
CA GLU A 105 33.74 -5.00 -48.65
C GLU A 105 34.60 -5.04 -49.92
N ARG A 106 34.72 -3.91 -50.64
CA ARG A 106 35.66 -3.73 -51.76
C ARG A 106 37.11 -3.48 -51.30
N THR A 107 37.38 -3.40 -50.00
CA THR A 107 38.72 -3.10 -49.47
C THR A 107 39.56 -4.36 -49.30
N SER A 108 40.64 -4.43 -50.07
CA SER A 108 41.79 -5.28 -49.78
C SER A 108 42.81 -4.54 -48.90
N LEU A 109 43.31 -5.22 -47.85
CA LEU A 109 44.35 -4.71 -46.96
C LEU A 109 45.64 -5.51 -47.13
N LYS A 110 46.67 -4.92 -47.74
CA LYS A 110 48.03 -5.46 -47.66
C LYS A 110 48.61 -5.13 -46.28
N LEU A 111 49.18 -6.13 -45.60
CA LEU A 111 49.92 -5.95 -44.35
C LEU A 111 51.42 -6.14 -44.58
N ASN A 112 52.23 -5.47 -43.77
CA ASN A 112 53.68 -5.60 -43.82
C ASN A 112 54.04 -7.00 -43.32
N GLY A 113 54.92 -7.72 -44.03
CA GLY A 113 55.26 -9.12 -43.76
C GLY A 113 54.33 -10.16 -44.41
N PHE A 114 53.20 -9.75 -45.00
CA PHE A 114 52.24 -10.66 -45.63
C PHE A 114 52.08 -10.38 -47.13
N THR A 115 52.24 -11.42 -47.95
CA THR A 115 52.05 -11.37 -49.40
C THR A 115 50.58 -11.30 -49.80
N GLU A 116 49.73 -12.04 -49.10
CA GLU A 116 48.29 -12.14 -49.39
C GLU A 116 47.50 -10.89 -48.93
N PRO A 117 46.58 -10.37 -49.76
CA PRO A 117 45.71 -9.27 -49.39
C PRO A 117 44.56 -9.73 -48.49
N ILE A 118 44.48 -9.19 -47.28
CA ILE A 118 43.38 -9.41 -46.34
C ILE A 118 42.05 -8.91 -46.93
N LYS A 119 41.01 -9.74 -46.81
CA LYS A 119 39.63 -9.42 -47.14
C LYS A 119 38.91 -8.85 -45.91
N VAL A 120 38.12 -7.80 -46.12
CA VAL A 120 37.25 -7.19 -45.11
C VAL A 120 35.80 -7.47 -45.49
N LYS A 121 34.95 -7.80 -44.51
CA LYS A 121 33.49 -7.89 -44.64
C LYS A 121 32.82 -6.90 -43.69
N ALA A 122 31.72 -6.28 -44.09
CA ALA A 122 31.00 -5.32 -43.27
C ALA A 122 29.48 -5.55 -43.33
N ALA A 123 28.79 -5.46 -42.20
CA ALA A 123 27.36 -5.73 -42.11
C ALA A 123 26.67 -4.83 -41.08
N LYS A 124 25.44 -4.40 -41.37
CA LYS A 124 24.62 -3.60 -40.45
C LYS A 124 24.25 -4.39 -39.20
N ILE A 125 24.34 -3.76 -38.01
CA ILE A 125 23.88 -4.38 -36.76
C ILE A 125 22.35 -4.35 -36.71
N LYS A 126 21.73 -5.51 -36.41
CA LYS A 126 20.31 -5.59 -36.02
C LYS A 126 20.20 -5.31 -34.52
N LEU A 127 19.55 -4.22 -34.14
CA LEU A 127 19.51 -3.74 -32.76
C LEU A 127 18.38 -4.40 -31.94
N LYS A 128 18.61 -5.67 -31.56
CA LYS A 128 18.16 -6.37 -30.33
C LYS A 128 16.68 -6.41 -29.90
N SER A 129 15.73 -5.80 -30.61
CA SER A 129 14.30 -5.98 -30.34
C SER A 129 13.50 -5.83 -31.63
N SER A 130 13.28 -6.94 -32.32
CA SER A 130 12.34 -7.01 -33.44
C SER A 130 10.90 -7.21 -32.93
N ARG A 131 9.93 -6.81 -33.75
CA ARG A 131 8.50 -6.92 -33.45
C ARG A 131 8.06 -8.33 -33.05
N HIS A 132 8.63 -9.33 -33.73
CA HIS A 132 8.42 -10.74 -33.45
C HIS A 132 8.85 -11.15 -32.03
N GLU A 133 9.86 -10.51 -31.42
CA GLU A 133 10.35 -10.87 -30.08
C GLU A 133 9.38 -10.45 -28.98
N TRP A 134 8.77 -9.25 -29.05
CA TRP A 134 7.78 -8.84 -28.07
C TRP A 134 6.44 -9.55 -28.28
N GLU A 135 6.01 -9.75 -29.53
CA GLU A 135 4.79 -10.51 -29.84
C GLU A 135 4.89 -11.96 -29.38
N THR A 136 6.04 -12.61 -29.58
CA THR A 136 6.31 -13.96 -29.05
C THR A 136 6.35 -13.98 -27.53
N PHE A 137 7.02 -13.02 -26.88
CA PHE A 137 7.08 -12.94 -25.43
C PHE A 137 5.70 -12.77 -24.77
N PHE A 138 4.86 -11.85 -25.26
CA PHE A 138 3.54 -11.62 -24.65
C PHE A 138 2.49 -12.69 -25.00
N ARG A 139 2.71 -13.47 -26.06
CA ARG A 139 1.88 -14.63 -26.43
C ARG A 139 2.26 -15.90 -25.64
N ASP A 140 3.56 -16.13 -25.43
CA ASP A 140 4.06 -17.42 -24.97
C ASP A 140 4.42 -17.45 -23.46
N ASP A 141 4.51 -16.31 -22.76
CA ASP A 141 4.63 -16.27 -21.29
C ASP A 141 3.25 -16.54 -20.63
N PRO A 142 3.03 -17.68 -19.95
CA PRO A 142 1.73 -18.03 -19.34
C PRO A 142 1.31 -17.13 -18.18
N SER A 143 2.17 -16.18 -17.79
CA SER A 143 1.91 -15.21 -16.73
C SER A 143 1.61 -13.79 -17.26
N MET A 144 1.51 -13.62 -18.58
CA MET A 144 0.98 -12.45 -19.28
C MET A 144 -0.52 -12.60 -19.58
N ASP A 145 -1.18 -11.52 -19.98
CA ASP A 145 -2.63 -11.48 -20.20
C ASP A 145 -3.03 -10.28 -21.07
N GLU A 146 -3.40 -10.53 -22.33
CA GLU A 146 -3.76 -9.50 -23.31
C GLU A 146 -4.98 -8.64 -22.91
N THR A 147 -5.86 -9.18 -22.05
CA THR A 147 -7.03 -8.46 -21.52
C THR A 147 -6.66 -7.42 -20.46
N LYS A 148 -5.44 -7.49 -19.89
CA LYS A 148 -5.04 -6.72 -18.71
C LYS A 148 -3.93 -5.69 -19.04
N PRO A 149 -4.16 -4.39 -18.78
CA PRO A 149 -3.15 -3.36 -19.01
C PRO A 149 -1.87 -3.61 -18.21
N GLY A 150 -0.71 -3.44 -18.86
CA GLY A 150 0.60 -3.71 -18.25
C GLY A 150 0.92 -5.19 -18.04
N LEU A 151 0.13 -6.10 -18.63
CA LEU A 151 0.42 -7.54 -18.79
C LEU A 151 0.49 -7.95 -20.28
N ARG A 152 0.69 -6.97 -21.17
CA ARG A 152 0.60 -7.09 -22.63
C ARG A 152 1.54 -6.10 -23.33
N ALA A 153 1.57 -6.12 -24.66
CA ALA A 153 2.33 -5.18 -25.50
C ALA A 153 1.72 -3.75 -25.51
N ASP A 154 1.68 -3.10 -24.34
CA ASP A 154 1.25 -1.70 -24.16
C ASP A 154 2.26 -0.82 -23.40
N THR A 155 3.25 -1.43 -22.72
CA THR A 155 4.17 -0.72 -21.81
C THR A 155 5.62 -0.77 -22.29
N ILE A 156 6.22 0.40 -22.48
CA ILE A 156 7.65 0.57 -22.74
C ILE A 156 8.41 0.94 -21.45
N HIS A 157 9.68 0.53 -21.40
CA HIS A 157 10.66 0.90 -20.39
C HIS A 157 11.78 1.69 -21.09
N LEU A 158 11.93 2.94 -20.68
CA LEU A 158 12.93 3.90 -21.14
C LEU A 158 14.02 3.97 -20.07
N LYS A 159 15.28 3.68 -20.42
CA LYS A 159 16.40 3.75 -19.48
C LYS A 159 17.39 4.83 -19.86
N SER A 160 18.04 5.41 -18.85
CA SER A 160 19.10 6.41 -19.02
C SER A 160 18.65 7.68 -19.78
N LEU A 161 17.46 8.21 -19.47
CA LEU A 161 17.01 9.50 -19.98
C LEU A 161 17.71 10.65 -19.23
N PRO A 162 18.23 11.70 -19.91
CA PRO A 162 19.00 12.78 -19.26
C PRO A 162 18.12 13.71 -18.41
N THR A 163 18.30 13.68 -17.09
CA THR A 163 17.45 14.38 -16.10
C THR A 163 17.39 15.89 -16.34
N LYS A 164 18.52 16.50 -16.69
CA LYS A 164 18.63 17.94 -16.97
C LYS A 164 17.87 18.38 -18.24
N TRP A 165 17.44 17.46 -19.10
CA TRP A 165 16.57 17.78 -20.25
C TRP A 165 15.08 17.68 -19.90
N PHE A 166 14.72 16.91 -18.87
CA PHE A 166 13.35 16.63 -18.45
C PHE A 166 12.94 17.31 -17.15
N GLY A 167 13.76 18.21 -16.57
CA GLY A 167 13.28 19.04 -15.46
C GLY A 167 14.30 19.92 -14.75
N GLY A 168 15.59 19.55 -14.81
CA GLY A 168 16.66 20.15 -14.00
C GLY A 168 17.30 19.06 -13.15
N ASP A 169 17.33 19.25 -11.83
CA ASP A 169 17.93 18.32 -10.87
C ASP A 169 17.08 17.05 -10.65
N LYS A 170 15.77 17.15 -10.89
CA LYS A 170 14.81 16.03 -10.87
C LYS A 170 13.95 16.04 -12.13
N PRO A 171 13.53 14.86 -12.64
CA PRO A 171 12.67 14.78 -13.83
C PRO A 171 11.24 15.21 -13.49
N LYS A 172 10.67 16.10 -14.31
CA LYS A 172 9.29 16.59 -14.19
C LYS A 172 8.36 15.68 -15.00
N PRO A 173 7.35 15.04 -14.41
CA PRO A 173 6.45 14.13 -15.12
C PRO A 173 5.76 14.70 -16.36
N GLN A 174 5.42 16.00 -16.37
CA GLN A 174 4.77 16.62 -17.54
C GLN A 174 5.69 16.59 -18.77
N LEU A 175 6.98 16.91 -18.61
CA LEU A 175 7.95 16.87 -19.72
C LEU A 175 8.20 15.44 -20.24
N LEU A 176 7.92 14.40 -19.46
CA LEU A 176 7.87 13.01 -19.96
C LEU A 176 6.62 12.80 -20.82
N LEU A 177 5.45 13.26 -20.38
CA LEU A 177 4.19 13.13 -21.11
C LEU A 177 4.23 13.91 -22.43
N ASP A 178 4.64 15.17 -22.41
CA ASP A 178 4.74 16.08 -23.56
C ASP A 178 5.63 15.52 -24.69
N VAL A 179 6.62 14.69 -24.35
CA VAL A 179 7.54 14.05 -25.30
C VAL A 179 7.00 12.72 -25.80
N PHE A 180 6.49 11.85 -24.92
CA PHE A 180 6.15 10.48 -25.29
C PHE A 180 4.68 10.31 -25.74
N GLN A 181 3.79 11.25 -25.46
CA GLN A 181 2.42 11.22 -26.00
C GLN A 181 2.37 11.42 -27.53
N ALA A 182 3.45 11.91 -28.15
CA ALA A 182 3.59 12.01 -29.61
C ALA A 182 3.41 10.66 -30.36
N PHE A 183 3.67 9.53 -29.69
CA PHE A 183 3.45 8.19 -30.27
C PHE A 183 2.02 7.67 -30.10
N GLY A 184 1.29 8.18 -29.10
CA GLY A 184 -0.09 7.81 -28.80
C GLY A 184 -0.48 8.13 -27.36
N ASP A 185 -1.76 7.99 -27.05
CA ASP A 185 -2.29 8.32 -25.73
C ASP A 185 -1.67 7.46 -24.61
N ILE A 186 -1.13 8.14 -23.59
CA ILE A 186 -0.58 7.51 -22.40
C ILE A 186 -1.72 7.18 -21.42
N ARG A 187 -1.76 5.93 -20.96
CA ARG A 187 -2.71 5.42 -19.96
C ARG A 187 -2.19 5.61 -18.54
N ARG A 188 -0.89 5.32 -18.31
CA ARG A 188 -0.16 5.56 -17.05
C ARG A 188 1.33 5.70 -17.35
N TYR A 189 2.06 6.33 -16.44
CA TYR A 189 3.52 6.38 -16.46
C TYR A 189 4.08 6.10 -15.04
N HIS A 190 5.39 5.91 -14.93
CA HIS A 190 6.09 5.91 -13.64
C HIS A 190 7.56 6.28 -13.77
N ILE A 191 8.11 7.02 -12.80
CA ILE A 191 9.53 7.41 -12.74
C ILE A 191 10.11 6.95 -11.39
N PRO A 192 10.85 5.83 -11.32
CA PRO A 192 11.26 5.22 -10.04
C PRO A 192 12.15 6.06 -9.11
N CYS A 193 12.91 7.03 -9.63
CA CYS A 193 13.75 7.88 -8.78
C CYS A 193 12.95 8.92 -7.97
N LEU A 194 11.72 9.23 -8.35
CA LEU A 194 10.88 10.16 -7.58
C LEU A 194 10.42 9.53 -6.25
N ASP A 195 10.05 8.24 -6.27
CA ASP A 195 9.60 7.44 -5.11
C ASP A 195 10.54 7.59 -3.90
N GLN A 196 11.85 7.53 -4.12
CA GLN A 196 12.84 7.56 -3.05
C GLN A 196 12.88 8.92 -2.34
N SER A 197 12.60 10.01 -3.08
CA SER A 197 12.58 11.35 -2.51
C SER A 197 11.26 11.73 -1.83
N GLU A 198 10.17 11.01 -2.09
CA GLU A 198 8.95 11.10 -1.28
C GLU A 198 9.18 10.56 0.14
N SER A 199 9.92 9.45 0.28
CA SER A 199 10.23 8.84 1.58
C SER A 199 11.22 9.63 2.44
N ALA A 200 12.01 10.53 1.86
CA ALA A 200 12.99 11.34 2.60
C ALA A 200 12.34 12.50 3.37
N ASN A 201 11.24 13.07 2.85
CA ASN A 201 10.57 14.24 3.44
C ASN A 201 9.68 13.90 4.65
N GLY A 202 9.95 12.78 5.35
CA GLY A 202 9.09 12.25 6.41
C GLY A 202 9.69 12.23 7.82
N GLN A 203 11.02 12.35 7.99
CA GLN A 203 11.68 12.20 9.29
C GLN A 203 12.90 13.12 9.49
N SER A 204 12.96 13.70 10.69
CA SER A 204 14.09 14.37 11.37
C SER A 204 14.81 15.53 10.70
N ASP A 205 14.20 16.72 10.75
CA ASP A 205 14.95 17.98 10.97
C ASP A 205 15.16 18.20 12.48
N THR A 206 16.05 17.42 13.11
CA THR A 206 16.43 17.62 14.53
C THR A 206 17.90 17.30 14.81
N ASN A 207 18.69 18.38 14.89
CA ASN A 207 19.88 18.58 15.72
C ASN A 207 21.25 17.93 15.35
N ASN A 208 22.28 18.75 15.58
CA ASN A 208 23.72 18.49 15.75
C ASN A 208 24.45 17.88 14.53
N ASP A 209 25.29 18.58 13.76
CA ASP A 209 26.37 19.57 14.01
C ASP A 209 27.78 18.96 14.18
N THR A 210 28.79 19.68 13.68
CA THR A 210 30.23 19.34 13.62
C THR A 210 30.60 18.05 12.89
N GLY A 211 31.03 18.17 11.63
CA GLY A 211 31.68 17.08 10.89
C GLY A 211 31.37 17.08 9.40
N PHE A 212 32.34 17.52 8.58
CA PHE A 212 32.44 17.35 7.13
C PHE A 212 31.13 17.01 6.38
N LYS A 213 30.40 18.03 5.87
CA LYS A 213 29.50 17.83 4.73
C LYS A 213 30.34 17.49 3.49
N ARG A 214 30.79 16.24 3.41
CA ARG A 214 31.46 15.66 2.25
C ARG A 214 30.47 15.72 1.09
N PHE A 215 30.78 16.49 0.06
CA PHE A 215 29.88 16.74 -1.07
C PHE A 215 29.45 15.43 -1.74
N SER A 216 28.21 15.00 -1.49
CA SER A 216 27.61 13.78 -2.06
C SER A 216 27.23 13.98 -3.52
N PHE A 217 28.25 14.05 -4.39
CA PHE A 217 28.10 14.03 -5.85
C PHE A 217 27.40 12.74 -6.38
N GLU A 218 27.17 11.75 -5.53
CA GLU A 218 26.43 10.51 -5.85
C GLU A 218 24.91 10.71 -6.00
N ASN A 219 24.33 11.81 -5.50
CA ASN A 219 22.87 12.01 -5.50
C ASN A 219 22.33 12.79 -6.71
N GLU A 220 23.19 13.35 -7.58
CA GLU A 220 22.76 13.85 -8.89
C GLU A 220 22.66 12.68 -9.87
N ASN A 221 21.49 12.03 -9.90
CA ASN A 221 21.12 11.08 -10.94
C ASN A 221 21.06 11.82 -12.30
N LEU A 222 22.21 11.94 -12.98
CA LEU A 222 22.35 12.55 -14.30
C LEU A 222 21.36 11.98 -15.34
N THR A 223 20.98 10.71 -15.13
CA THR A 223 19.84 10.09 -15.81
C THR A 223 18.84 9.42 -14.89
N PHE A 224 17.61 9.29 -15.40
CA PHE A 224 16.52 8.54 -14.80
C PHE A 224 15.96 7.49 -15.77
N ASP A 225 15.28 6.49 -15.21
CA ASP A 225 14.50 5.51 -15.95
C ASP A 225 13.00 5.84 -15.84
N ALA A 226 12.22 5.49 -16.86
CA ALA A 226 10.79 5.74 -16.90
C ALA A 226 10.02 4.60 -17.58
N PHE A 227 8.84 4.29 -17.05
CA PHE A 227 7.88 3.37 -17.66
C PHE A 227 6.72 4.17 -18.22
N VAL A 228 6.29 3.87 -19.45
CA VAL A 228 5.16 4.52 -20.13
C VAL A 228 4.26 3.42 -20.70
N MET A 229 3.01 3.36 -20.20
CA MET A 229 1.96 2.48 -20.72
C MET A 229 1.02 3.30 -21.59
N TYR A 230 0.89 2.92 -22.86
CA TYR A 230 -0.08 3.50 -23.78
C TYR A 230 -1.48 2.90 -23.55
N LYS A 231 -2.54 3.57 -24.04
CA LYS A 231 -3.89 2.99 -24.05
C LYS A 231 -3.95 1.78 -24.99
N ASP A 232 -3.37 1.94 -26.18
CA ASP A 232 -3.53 1.05 -27.33
C ASP A 232 -2.20 0.53 -27.87
N TYR A 233 -2.22 -0.71 -28.37
CA TYR A 233 -1.08 -1.38 -28.99
C TYR A 233 -0.46 -0.59 -30.16
N ILE A 234 -1.26 0.18 -30.91
CA ILE A 234 -0.76 1.05 -31.99
C ILE A 234 0.20 2.12 -31.44
N GLY A 235 -0.10 2.70 -30.27
CA GLY A 235 0.78 3.67 -29.61
C GLY A 235 2.09 3.04 -29.14
N PHE A 236 2.01 1.83 -28.56
CA PHE A 236 3.18 1.04 -28.18
C PHE A 236 4.07 0.69 -29.38
N VAL A 237 3.51 0.20 -30.50
CA VAL A 237 4.29 -0.12 -31.71
C VAL A 237 4.93 1.14 -32.30
N LYS A 238 4.17 2.24 -32.41
CA LYS A 238 4.71 3.54 -32.83
C LYS A 238 5.87 4.01 -31.94
N ALA A 239 5.77 3.83 -30.63
CA ALA A 239 6.83 4.20 -29.70
C ALA A 239 8.05 3.29 -29.82
N MET A 240 7.86 1.98 -29.96
CA MET A 240 8.97 1.02 -30.17
C MET A 240 9.69 1.32 -31.48
N ASP A 241 9.01 1.30 -32.63
CA ASP A 241 9.63 1.59 -33.93
C ASP A 241 10.16 3.04 -34.02
N GLY A 242 9.48 3.97 -33.35
CA GLY A 242 9.80 5.39 -33.26
C GLY A 242 11.01 5.71 -32.40
N LEU A 243 11.28 4.98 -31.32
CA LEU A 243 12.35 5.29 -30.35
C LEU A 243 13.53 4.31 -30.40
N MET A 244 13.29 3.02 -30.68
CA MET A 244 14.36 2.03 -30.78
C MET A 244 15.41 2.42 -31.82
N ALA A 245 16.66 2.04 -31.56
CA ALA A 245 17.81 2.32 -32.43
C ALA A 245 18.02 3.81 -32.75
N LYS A 246 17.71 4.72 -31.81
CA LYS A 246 17.94 6.16 -31.94
C LYS A 246 18.54 6.74 -30.65
N LYS A 247 19.26 7.83 -30.77
CA LYS A 247 19.72 8.67 -29.66
C LYS A 247 18.79 9.87 -29.53
N LEU A 248 18.57 10.33 -28.31
CA LEU A 248 17.84 11.57 -28.04
C LEU A 248 18.79 12.74 -28.29
N VAL A 249 18.34 13.77 -28.99
CA VAL A 249 19.14 14.94 -29.34
C VAL A 249 18.43 16.19 -28.85
N LYS A 250 19.13 17.05 -28.10
CA LYS A 250 18.63 18.37 -27.70
C LYS A 250 19.38 19.46 -28.46
N LYS A 251 18.64 20.32 -29.14
CA LYS A 251 19.16 21.60 -29.63
C LYS A 251 19.36 22.54 -28.44
N LEU A 252 20.43 23.32 -28.43
CA LEU A 252 20.61 24.44 -27.51
C LEU A 252 20.05 25.72 -28.15
N ASP A 253 19.21 26.46 -27.44
CA ASP A 253 18.46 27.58 -28.07
C ASP A 253 19.33 28.81 -28.34
N GLN A 254 20.42 28.98 -27.60
CA GLN A 254 21.31 30.16 -27.66
C GLN A 254 22.46 30.03 -28.67
N ILE A 255 22.74 28.83 -29.18
CA ILE A 255 23.86 28.52 -30.09
C ILE A 255 23.41 27.34 -30.95
N ASP A 256 23.60 27.32 -32.29
CA ASP A 256 23.20 26.18 -33.17
C ASP A 256 24.12 24.94 -32.98
N LYS A 257 24.18 24.48 -31.74
CA LYS A 257 24.87 23.31 -31.22
C LYS A 257 23.80 22.32 -30.75
N TYR A 258 24.09 21.05 -30.95
CA TYR A 258 23.21 19.96 -30.61
C TYR A 258 23.97 19.04 -29.65
N LEU A 259 23.29 18.53 -28.62
CA LEU A 259 23.80 17.50 -27.72
C LEU A 259 23.05 16.20 -27.98
N GLU A 260 23.75 15.07 -28.08
CA GLU A 260 23.13 13.74 -28.21
C GLU A 260 23.34 12.89 -26.95
N CYS A 261 22.37 12.04 -26.62
CA CYS A 261 22.38 11.14 -25.48
C CYS A 261 21.87 9.75 -25.90
N GLU A 262 22.63 8.70 -25.58
CA GLU A 262 22.23 7.31 -25.83
C GLU A 262 21.40 6.78 -24.66
N PHE A 263 20.10 6.68 -24.88
CA PHE A 263 19.09 6.08 -23.99
C PHE A 263 18.70 4.68 -24.51
N GLN A 264 18.13 3.82 -23.66
CA GLN A 264 17.70 2.48 -24.06
C GLN A 264 16.17 2.36 -24.04
N VAL A 265 15.64 1.54 -24.95
CA VAL A 265 14.20 1.32 -25.12
C VAL A 265 13.94 -0.19 -25.12
N GLU A 266 13.14 -0.65 -24.16
CA GLU A 266 12.71 -2.04 -24.03
C GLU A 266 11.19 -2.09 -23.83
N PHE A 267 10.58 -3.26 -24.04
CA PHE A 267 9.22 -3.55 -23.61
C PHE A 267 9.22 -4.08 -22.16
N ASP A 268 8.19 -3.76 -21.38
CA ASP A 268 8.16 -4.13 -19.96
C ASP A 268 7.89 -5.63 -19.74
N LYS A 269 8.95 -6.36 -19.39
CA LYS A 269 8.90 -7.79 -18.98
C LYS A 269 8.54 -7.96 -17.50
N THR A 270 8.54 -6.89 -16.71
CA THR A 270 8.45 -6.90 -15.24
C THR A 270 7.05 -6.61 -14.70
N LYS A 271 6.12 -6.17 -15.58
CA LYS A 271 4.71 -5.89 -15.25
C LYS A 271 4.58 -4.73 -14.26
N HIS A 272 5.46 -3.74 -14.37
CA HIS A 272 5.66 -2.64 -13.43
C HIS A 272 4.45 -1.71 -13.31
N LEU A 273 3.74 -1.51 -14.43
CA LEU A 273 2.51 -0.70 -14.52
C LEU A 273 1.20 -1.51 -14.42
N SER A 274 1.29 -2.83 -14.22
CA SER A 274 0.12 -3.65 -13.90
C SER A 274 -0.50 -3.26 -12.55
N ASP A 275 -1.81 -3.44 -12.41
CA ASP A 275 -2.53 -3.12 -11.16
C ASP A 275 -1.97 -3.85 -9.93
N LYS A 276 -1.43 -5.07 -10.10
CA LYS A 276 -0.81 -5.86 -9.03
C LYS A 276 0.47 -5.18 -8.53
N SER A 277 1.33 -4.75 -9.44
CA SER A 277 2.59 -4.06 -9.11
C SER A 277 2.37 -2.65 -8.57
N ILE A 278 1.38 -1.91 -9.10
CA ILE A 278 1.01 -0.59 -8.58
C ILE A 278 0.44 -0.73 -7.16
N LYS A 279 -0.59 -1.57 -6.94
CA LYS A 279 -1.17 -1.79 -5.60
C LYS A 279 -0.12 -2.21 -4.57
N LYS A 280 0.83 -3.07 -4.98
CA LYS A 280 1.99 -3.46 -4.16
C LYS A 280 2.84 -2.23 -3.76
N ARG A 281 3.26 -1.39 -4.71
CA ARG A 281 4.08 -0.19 -4.45
C ARG A 281 3.34 0.87 -3.64
N THR A 282 2.04 1.08 -3.89
CA THR A 282 1.20 1.98 -3.07
C THR A 282 1.10 1.53 -1.61
N LEU A 283 1.01 0.22 -1.36
CA LEU A 283 1.01 -0.31 0.02
C LEU A 283 2.38 -0.16 0.70
N LEU A 284 3.49 -0.35 -0.04
CA LEU A 284 4.85 -0.12 0.50
C LEU A 284 5.00 1.33 0.99
N ARG A 285 4.73 2.32 0.11
CA ARG A 285 4.79 3.75 0.49
C ARG A 285 3.86 4.08 1.66
N ARG A 286 2.62 3.58 1.65
CA ARG A 286 1.62 3.82 2.72
C ARG A 286 2.08 3.39 4.11
N TYR A 287 2.86 2.31 4.19
CA TYR A 287 3.32 1.75 5.47
C TYR A 287 4.80 2.05 5.76
N GLY A 288 5.47 2.87 4.95
CA GLY A 288 6.90 3.19 5.11
C GLY A 288 7.85 2.01 4.86
N LEU A 289 7.37 0.96 4.19
CA LEU A 289 8.09 -0.32 4.04
C LEU A 289 8.96 -0.31 2.78
N LYS A 290 10.18 -0.80 2.92
CA LYS A 290 11.21 -0.86 1.88
C LYS A 290 10.93 -1.97 0.87
N ASP A 291 10.43 -3.12 1.32
CA ASP A 291 10.36 -4.31 0.48
C ASP A 291 9.12 -5.22 0.65
N VAL A 292 9.07 -6.25 -0.20
CA VAL A 292 7.96 -7.21 -0.28
C VAL A 292 7.83 -8.08 0.97
N LYS A 293 8.95 -8.35 1.64
CA LYS A 293 9.03 -9.20 2.83
C LYS A 293 8.48 -8.45 4.02
N GLU A 294 8.92 -7.22 4.26
CA GLU A 294 8.34 -6.32 5.27
C GLU A 294 6.81 -6.19 5.10
N LEU A 295 6.30 -6.03 3.86
CA LEU A 295 4.86 -5.96 3.60
C LEU A 295 4.12 -7.29 3.82
N LYS A 296 4.79 -8.44 3.72
CA LYS A 296 4.22 -9.74 4.08
C LYS A 296 4.17 -9.89 5.59
N ASP A 297 5.28 -9.60 6.26
CA ASP A 297 5.47 -9.78 7.70
C ASP A 297 4.54 -8.83 8.49
N PHE A 298 4.40 -7.58 8.05
CA PHE A 298 3.42 -6.60 8.57
C PHE A 298 1.97 -7.11 8.46
N LYS A 299 1.59 -7.68 7.31
CA LYS A 299 0.25 -8.25 7.10
C LYS A 299 0.00 -9.49 7.96
N GLU A 300 1.04 -10.29 8.19
CA GLU A 300 0.94 -11.46 9.05
C GLU A 300 0.81 -11.06 10.52
N HIS A 301 1.56 -10.04 10.98
CA HIS A 301 1.42 -9.47 12.32
C HIS A 301 0.02 -8.91 12.56
N ALA A 302 -0.46 -8.03 11.67
CA ALA A 302 -1.79 -7.43 11.77
C ALA A 302 -2.92 -8.49 11.75
N LYS A 303 -2.74 -9.60 11.02
CA LYS A 303 -3.68 -10.74 11.06
C LYS A 303 -3.66 -11.44 12.43
N LYS A 304 -2.48 -11.75 12.97
CA LYS A 304 -2.30 -12.40 14.29
C LYS A 304 -2.86 -11.53 15.43
N GLU A 305 -2.65 -10.22 15.38
CA GLU A 305 -3.21 -9.28 16.36
C GLU A 305 -4.73 -9.20 16.28
N LYS A 306 -5.32 -9.15 15.07
CA LYS A 306 -6.78 -9.20 14.92
C LYS A 306 -7.36 -10.48 15.51
N GLN A 307 -6.72 -11.63 15.29
CA GLN A 307 -7.17 -12.91 15.87
C GLN A 307 -7.13 -12.88 17.41
N ARG A 308 -6.00 -12.43 18.01
CA ARG A 308 -5.86 -12.26 19.47
C ARG A 308 -6.90 -11.30 20.06
N TYR A 309 -7.22 -10.22 19.36
CA TYR A 309 -8.26 -9.27 19.78
C TYR A 309 -9.65 -9.92 19.77
N GLU A 310 -9.98 -10.66 18.72
CA GLU A 310 -11.28 -11.33 18.57
C GLU A 310 -11.46 -12.48 19.58
N GLU A 311 -10.39 -13.22 19.89
CA GLU A 311 -10.34 -14.21 20.98
C GLU A 311 -10.55 -13.56 22.35
N ARG A 312 -9.83 -12.47 22.65
CA ARG A 312 -9.99 -11.70 23.90
C ARG A 312 -11.40 -11.14 24.04
N PHE A 313 -12.01 -10.68 22.94
CA PHE A 313 -13.39 -10.19 22.91
C PHE A 313 -14.41 -11.30 23.19
N LYS A 314 -14.24 -12.50 22.61
CA LYS A 314 -15.07 -13.68 22.91
C LYS A 314 -14.95 -14.08 24.39
N LEU A 315 -13.74 -14.16 24.93
CA LEU A 315 -13.50 -14.48 26.34
C LEU A 315 -14.10 -13.43 27.30
N LEU A 316 -14.04 -12.14 26.96
CA LEU A 316 -14.71 -11.08 27.72
C LEU A 316 -16.23 -11.22 27.69
N LYS A 317 -16.81 -11.55 26.53
CA LYS A 317 -18.26 -11.78 26.38
C LYS A 317 -18.73 -12.99 27.21
N GLU A 318 -17.98 -14.09 27.19
CA GLU A 318 -18.26 -15.26 28.04
C GLU A 318 -18.12 -14.96 29.54
N ARG A 319 -17.08 -14.23 29.94
CA ARG A 319 -16.92 -13.83 31.36
C ARG A 319 -18.09 -12.96 31.82
N LYS A 320 -18.57 -12.05 30.96
CA LYS A 320 -19.76 -11.24 31.24
C LYS A 320 -21.01 -12.10 31.41
N THR A 321 -21.33 -12.99 30.47
CA THR A 321 -22.55 -13.83 30.60
C THR A 321 -22.48 -14.81 31.77
N LYS A 322 -21.29 -15.34 32.09
CA LYS A 322 -21.07 -16.17 33.30
C LYS A 322 -21.31 -15.37 34.59
N ALA A 323 -20.87 -14.11 34.66
CA ALA A 323 -21.12 -13.23 35.79
C ALA A 323 -22.60 -12.81 35.91
N GLU A 324 -23.26 -12.50 34.79
CA GLU A 324 -24.70 -12.17 34.75
C GLU A 324 -25.57 -13.35 35.22
N ASN A 325 -25.25 -14.57 34.78
CA ASN A 325 -25.93 -15.79 35.23
C ASN A 325 -25.69 -16.08 36.71
N LEU A 326 -24.47 -15.88 37.22
CA LEU A 326 -24.17 -16.04 38.65
C LEU A 326 -24.91 -15.02 39.52
N LEU A 327 -24.94 -13.75 39.09
CA LEU A 327 -25.70 -12.69 39.79
C LEU A 327 -27.20 -13.02 39.83
N LYS A 328 -27.77 -13.49 38.71
CA LYS A 328 -29.17 -13.93 38.65
C LYS A 328 -29.45 -15.11 39.59
N LEU A 329 -28.54 -16.07 39.67
CA LEU A 329 -28.67 -17.21 40.59
C LEU A 329 -28.65 -16.74 42.06
N LEU A 330 -27.70 -15.89 42.43
CA LEU A 330 -27.58 -15.32 43.79
C LEU A 330 -28.84 -14.54 44.20
N LEU A 331 -29.34 -13.66 43.32
CA LEU A 331 -30.59 -12.92 43.55
C LEU A 331 -31.77 -13.88 43.77
N SER A 332 -31.93 -14.90 42.93
CA SER A 332 -33.00 -15.91 43.09
C SER A 332 -32.87 -16.78 44.35
N GLY A 333 -31.67 -16.85 44.95
CA GLY A 333 -31.45 -17.46 46.26
C GLY A 333 -31.95 -16.59 47.39
N VAL A 334 -31.58 -15.30 47.37
CA VAL A 334 -32.04 -14.29 48.36
C VAL A 334 -33.55 -14.12 48.31
N GLU A 335 -34.16 -14.08 47.12
CA GLU A 335 -35.62 -14.02 46.96
C GLU A 335 -36.33 -15.19 47.66
N LYS A 336 -35.84 -16.43 47.48
CA LYS A 336 -36.38 -17.63 48.13
C LYS A 336 -36.19 -17.62 49.64
N GLU A 337 -35.05 -17.15 50.13
CA GLU A 337 -34.79 -17.02 51.57
C GLU A 337 -35.74 -15.99 52.22
N MET A 338 -35.95 -14.85 51.55
CA MET A 338 -36.90 -13.82 51.99
C MET A 338 -38.35 -14.31 51.94
N GLU A 339 -38.73 -15.10 50.94
CA GLU A 339 -40.06 -15.72 50.87
C GLU A 339 -40.26 -16.79 51.95
N ALA A 340 -39.23 -17.59 52.24
CA ALA A 340 -39.26 -18.56 53.34
C ALA A 340 -39.40 -17.90 54.71
N LYS A 341 -38.66 -16.80 54.96
CA LYS A 341 -38.80 -15.98 56.18
C LYS A 341 -40.21 -15.44 56.35
N LYS A 342 -40.80 -14.83 55.31
CA LYS A 342 -42.19 -14.35 55.33
C LYS A 342 -43.22 -15.45 55.60
N LYS A 343 -43.01 -16.65 55.06
CA LYS A 343 -43.89 -17.81 55.31
C LYS A 343 -43.79 -18.30 56.76
N GLU A 344 -42.59 -18.28 57.35
CA GLU A 344 -42.39 -18.63 58.75
C GLU A 344 -42.97 -17.57 59.70
N GLU A 345 -42.77 -16.29 59.41
CA GLU A 345 -43.39 -15.17 60.14
C GLU A 345 -44.92 -15.28 60.13
N ALA A 346 -45.52 -15.52 58.96
CA ALA A 346 -46.96 -15.74 58.81
C ALA A 346 -47.45 -17.01 59.54
N ARG A 347 -46.65 -18.08 59.60
CA ARG A 347 -46.97 -19.29 60.36
C ARG A 347 -47.02 -19.00 61.87
N ILE A 348 -46.03 -18.29 62.38
CA ILE A 348 -45.95 -17.87 63.79
C ILE A 348 -47.09 -16.90 64.15
N GLU A 349 -47.48 -16.02 63.24
CA GLU A 349 -48.63 -15.12 63.43
C GLU A 349 -49.97 -15.86 63.41
N ALA A 350 -50.17 -16.80 62.48
CA ALA A 350 -51.34 -17.66 62.45
C ALA A 350 -51.48 -18.52 63.72
N GLU A 351 -50.38 -19.06 64.26
CA GLU A 351 -50.40 -19.80 65.52
C GLU A 351 -50.80 -18.91 66.72
N LYS A 352 -50.31 -17.66 66.76
CA LYS A 352 -50.71 -16.66 67.78
C LYS A 352 -52.20 -16.30 67.66
N LEU A 353 -52.71 -16.15 66.43
CA LEU A 353 -54.13 -15.86 66.18
C LEU A 353 -55.02 -17.03 66.61
N ALA A 354 -54.65 -18.26 66.23
CA ALA A 354 -55.36 -19.48 66.62
C ALA A 354 -55.41 -19.65 68.15
N LYS A 355 -54.29 -19.39 68.85
CA LYS A 355 -54.25 -19.43 70.32
C LYS A 355 -55.20 -18.40 70.96
N LYS A 356 -55.27 -17.17 70.45
CA LYS A 356 -56.24 -16.17 70.91
C LYS A 356 -57.68 -16.62 70.71
N LEU A 357 -58.03 -17.08 69.51
CA LEU A 357 -59.39 -17.56 69.20
C LEU A 357 -59.82 -18.72 70.11
N LEU A 358 -58.91 -19.65 70.41
CA LEU A 358 -59.17 -20.78 71.31
C LEU A 358 -59.26 -20.33 72.79
N GLU A 359 -58.58 -19.25 73.18
CA GLU A 359 -58.70 -18.63 74.50
C GLU A 359 -60.02 -17.86 74.65
N ASP A 360 -60.47 -17.18 73.59
CA ASP A 360 -61.72 -16.43 73.57
C ASP A 360 -62.95 -17.36 73.46
N GLU A 361 -62.86 -18.46 72.70
CA GLU A 361 -63.86 -19.55 72.69
C GLU A 361 -63.99 -20.20 74.09
N LYS A 362 -62.88 -20.32 74.83
CA LYS A 362 -62.91 -20.78 76.23
C LYS A 362 -63.63 -19.78 77.14
N LYS A 363 -63.32 -18.48 77.04
CA LYS A 363 -64.02 -17.42 77.80
C LYS A 363 -65.51 -17.35 77.47
N GLU A 364 -65.89 -17.60 76.22
CA GLU A 364 -67.29 -17.67 75.79
C GLU A 364 -68.01 -18.90 76.37
N LYS A 365 -67.39 -20.08 76.31
CA LYS A 365 -67.90 -21.30 76.97
C LYS A 365 -68.01 -21.13 78.48
N GLU A 366 -67.04 -20.48 79.12
CA GLU A 366 -67.06 -20.17 80.56
C GLU A 366 -68.20 -19.21 80.92
N LYS A 367 -68.41 -18.14 80.15
CA LYS A 367 -69.59 -17.27 80.29
C LYS A 367 -70.90 -18.03 80.14
N LEU A 368 -71.02 -18.90 79.13
CA LEU A 368 -72.23 -19.69 78.88
C LEU A 368 -72.50 -20.73 79.98
N ILE A 369 -71.44 -21.25 80.62
CA ILE A 369 -71.54 -22.12 81.81
C ILE A 369 -72.00 -21.31 83.02
N GLU A 370 -71.42 -20.12 83.25
CA GLU A 370 -71.78 -19.26 84.38
C GLU A 370 -73.19 -18.67 84.23
N GLU A 371 -73.65 -18.38 83.01
CA GLU A 371 -75.03 -18.02 82.71
C GLU A 371 -76.00 -19.16 83.08
N LYS A 372 -75.74 -20.39 82.59
CA LYS A 372 -76.52 -21.58 82.97
C LYS A 372 -76.50 -21.83 84.48
N ARG A 373 -75.40 -21.52 85.16
CA ARG A 373 -75.24 -21.65 86.62
C ARG A 373 -76.07 -20.61 87.37
N ASN A 374 -76.16 -19.38 86.86
CA ASN A 374 -76.98 -18.32 87.44
C ASN A 374 -78.48 -18.51 87.15
N ASP A 375 -78.87 -19.07 86.01
CA ASP A 375 -80.24 -19.51 85.77
C ASP A 375 -80.63 -20.72 86.62
N SER A 376 -79.69 -21.62 86.92
CA SER A 376 -79.90 -22.70 87.89
C SER A 376 -80.10 -22.14 89.31
N ARG A 377 -79.35 -21.09 89.70
CA ARG A 377 -79.59 -20.35 90.95
C ARG A 377 -80.96 -19.66 90.99
N ARG A 378 -81.39 -19.02 89.91
CA ARG A 378 -82.73 -18.40 89.79
C ARG A 378 -83.86 -19.43 89.93
N LYS A 379 -83.64 -20.67 89.48
CA LYS A 379 -84.61 -21.77 89.68
C LYS A 379 -84.61 -22.29 91.12
N HIS A 380 -83.46 -22.34 91.80
CA HIS A 380 -83.37 -22.71 93.21
C HIS A 380 -83.80 -21.62 94.20
N SER A 381 -83.88 -20.34 93.81
CA SER A 381 -84.44 -19.28 94.68
C SER A 381 -85.97 -19.32 94.83
N SER A 382 -86.65 -20.26 94.17
CA SER A 382 -88.12 -20.42 94.19
C SER A 382 -88.59 -21.72 94.85
N SER A 383 -87.70 -22.47 95.50
CA SER A 383 -88.00 -23.73 96.20
C SER A 383 -87.37 -23.77 97.59
N GLU A 384 -88.18 -23.50 98.62
CA GLU A 384 -88.00 -23.82 100.06
C GLU A 384 -86.63 -23.49 100.69
N HIS A 385 -86.47 -22.48 101.57
CA HIS A 385 -87.13 -22.33 102.88
C HIS A 385 -87.18 -23.62 103.73
N GLY A 386 -86.01 -24.16 104.09
CA GLY A 386 -85.89 -25.27 105.06
C GLY A 386 -84.76 -25.09 106.09
N LEU A 387 -85.12 -24.81 107.34
CA LEU A 387 -84.32 -24.91 108.58
C LEU A 387 -83.11 -23.97 108.76
N LYS A 388 -82.67 -23.80 110.03
CA LYS A 388 -81.73 -22.78 110.52
C LYS A 388 -80.82 -23.34 111.63
N SER A 389 -79.59 -22.80 111.76
CA SER A 389 -78.74 -22.82 112.98
C SER A 389 -78.28 -24.21 113.47
N VAL A 390 -77.31 -24.42 114.38
CA VAL A 390 -76.45 -23.60 115.28
C VAL A 390 -75.00 -24.17 115.09
N ALA A 391 -73.86 -23.44 115.13
CA ALA A 391 -73.29 -22.70 116.27
C ALA A 391 -72.15 -21.73 115.87
N VAL A 392 -71.89 -20.72 116.71
CA VAL A 392 -70.79 -19.73 116.57
C VAL A 392 -70.21 -19.36 117.94
N ALA A 393 -68.90 -19.58 118.15
CA ALA A 393 -68.08 -19.20 119.32
C ALA A 393 -66.61 -19.60 119.05
N LEU A 394 -65.52 -18.88 119.38
CA LEU A 394 -65.29 -17.59 120.06
C LEU A 394 -63.96 -16.95 119.56
N ARG A 395 -63.87 -15.60 119.57
CA ARG A 395 -62.70 -14.68 119.74
C ARG A 395 -61.41 -14.90 118.89
N LYS A 396 -60.83 -13.92 118.17
CA LYS A 396 -60.41 -12.50 118.39
C LYS A 396 -58.97 -12.29 118.93
N GLU A 397 -58.22 -11.46 118.18
CA GLU A 397 -57.01 -10.66 118.56
C GLU A 397 -55.72 -11.47 118.84
N THR A 398 -54.56 -11.18 118.20
CA THR A 398 -53.73 -9.98 118.46
C THR A 398 -52.63 -9.70 117.40
N LYS A 399 -52.22 -8.42 117.34
CA LYS A 399 -50.89 -7.79 117.08
C LYS A 399 -49.74 -8.52 116.30
N SER A 400 -49.24 -7.83 115.26
CA SER A 400 -47.83 -7.39 115.02
C SER A 400 -46.65 -8.39 114.99
N ASN A 401 -45.85 -8.42 113.90
CA ASN A 401 -44.52 -7.74 113.75
C ASN A 401 -43.71 -8.28 112.52
N LYS A 402 -42.51 -7.71 112.27
CA LYS A 402 -41.59 -7.91 111.13
C LYS A 402 -40.56 -9.07 111.32
N HIS A 403 -39.72 -9.23 110.28
CA HIS A 403 -38.39 -9.88 110.15
C HIS A 403 -38.39 -11.12 109.23
N ASN A 404 -37.36 -11.41 108.39
CA ASN A 404 -35.97 -10.91 108.35
C ASN A 404 -35.38 -10.84 106.91
N LEU A 405 -34.41 -9.92 106.68
CA LEU A 405 -33.02 -10.08 106.12
C LEU A 405 -32.71 -11.15 105.05
N LYS A 406 -31.75 -11.05 104.10
CA LYS A 406 -30.56 -10.18 103.79
C LYS A 406 -30.17 -10.44 102.29
N SER A 407 -29.30 -9.73 101.54
CA SER A 407 -28.82 -8.32 101.51
C SER A 407 -27.72 -8.10 100.43
N ILE A 408 -27.54 -6.85 99.94
CA ILE A 408 -26.32 -6.28 99.30
C ILE A 408 -26.03 -6.64 97.82
N ALA A 409 -25.34 -5.74 97.09
CA ALA A 409 -25.15 -5.72 95.63
C ALA A 409 -23.99 -4.81 95.16
N VAL A 410 -23.53 -4.96 93.89
CA VAL A 410 -22.90 -3.89 93.03
C VAL A 410 -21.47 -3.42 93.46
N PRO A 411 -20.57 -2.78 92.64
CA PRO A 411 -20.69 -2.22 91.27
C PRO A 411 -19.64 -2.62 90.18
N LEU A 412 -20.00 -2.18 88.97
CA LEU A 412 -19.30 -1.77 87.73
C LEU A 412 -17.81 -1.29 87.69
N ASN A 413 -17.30 -1.26 86.44
CA ASN A 413 -16.28 -0.37 85.82
C ASN A 413 -14.77 -0.61 86.04
N GLY A 414 -13.95 -0.24 85.03
CA GLY A 414 -12.50 -0.01 85.17
C GLY A 414 -11.61 -0.46 83.99
N THR A 415 -11.31 0.43 83.04
CA THR A 415 -10.48 0.17 81.84
C THR A 415 -8.96 0.21 82.06
N SER A 416 -8.22 -0.62 81.29
CA SER A 416 -6.81 -0.45 80.82
C SER A 416 -5.65 -0.54 81.85
N GLY A 417 -4.45 -1.00 81.44
CA GLY A 417 -3.34 -1.22 82.42
C GLY A 417 -1.87 -1.40 81.96
N ARG A 418 -1.57 -2.08 80.83
CA ARG A 418 -0.22 -2.12 80.15
C ARG A 418 0.97 -2.85 80.86
N SER A 419 1.81 -3.51 80.05
CA SER A 419 3.24 -3.87 80.32
C SER A 419 3.52 -5.06 81.28
N SER A 420 4.65 -5.81 81.23
CA SER A 420 5.88 -5.72 80.39
C SER A 420 6.60 -7.08 80.20
N TYR A 421 7.41 -7.21 79.13
CA TYR A 421 8.61 -8.09 78.98
C TYR A 421 8.44 -9.63 79.05
N SER A 422 9.23 -10.48 78.39
CA SER A 422 10.40 -10.40 77.45
C SER A 422 10.43 -11.73 76.61
N ASP A 423 11.30 -12.09 75.65
CA ASP A 423 12.28 -11.52 74.67
C ASP A 423 12.61 -12.69 73.67
N SER A 424 13.53 -12.70 72.67
CA SER A 424 14.50 -11.76 72.10
C SER A 424 14.83 -12.17 70.62
N ARG A 425 14.34 -11.40 69.63
CA ARG A 425 15.12 -10.98 68.41
C ARG A 425 15.64 -12.12 67.49
N TYR A 426 16.39 -11.96 66.38
CA TYR A 426 16.94 -10.85 65.56
C TYR A 426 16.45 -11.09 64.08
N HIS A 427 16.09 -10.11 63.23
CA HIS A 427 16.89 -9.06 62.53
C HIS A 427 17.95 -9.61 61.55
N ASN A 428 18.37 -8.97 60.44
CA ASN A 428 17.90 -7.87 59.53
C ASN A 428 18.76 -7.99 58.22
N ASP A 429 18.83 -7.15 57.15
CA ASP A 429 18.31 -5.82 56.70
C ASP A 429 18.33 -5.86 55.11
N THR A 430 18.30 -4.83 54.23
CA THR A 430 18.30 -3.34 54.26
C THR A 430 17.57 -2.75 53.02
N SER A 431 17.37 -1.44 52.98
CA SER A 431 16.71 -0.64 51.91
C SER A 431 17.60 -0.19 50.72
N HIS A 432 16.98 0.27 49.61
CA HIS A 432 17.10 1.67 49.12
C HIS A 432 16.08 2.04 48.00
N ASP A 433 15.92 3.35 47.75
CA ASP A 433 14.78 4.00 47.04
C ASP A 433 14.96 4.24 45.53
N ASN A 434 13.86 4.45 44.77
CA ASN A 434 13.46 5.82 44.36
C ASN A 434 12.22 5.98 43.42
N ASN A 435 11.66 7.21 43.51
CA ASN A 435 10.92 8.00 42.50
C ASN A 435 9.43 7.78 42.14
N LEU A 436 8.80 8.94 41.87
CA LEU A 436 7.40 9.19 41.48
C LEU A 436 7.28 9.44 39.95
N PHE A 437 6.07 9.30 39.37
CA PHE A 437 5.23 10.46 38.98
C PHE A 437 3.83 10.09 38.42
N HIS A 438 2.95 11.09 38.30
CA HIS A 438 1.55 10.98 37.87
C HIS A 438 1.35 10.79 36.35
N HIS A 439 0.18 10.30 35.93
CA HIS A 439 -0.76 11.15 35.19
C HIS A 439 -2.24 10.71 35.26
N ARG A 440 -3.16 11.68 35.21
CA ARG A 440 -4.62 11.48 35.11
C ARG A 440 -5.03 11.01 33.71
N HIS A 441 -6.03 10.13 33.62
CA HIS A 441 -6.85 9.99 32.42
C HIS A 441 -8.08 10.91 32.48
N ASN A 442 -8.38 11.57 31.36
CA ASN A 442 -9.65 12.23 31.10
C ASN A 442 -9.80 12.38 29.58
N HIS A 443 -10.88 11.87 28.98
CA HIS A 443 -11.59 12.56 27.89
C HIS A 443 -12.92 11.85 27.57
N ALA A 444 -13.91 12.62 27.11
CA ALA A 444 -15.30 12.20 27.01
C ALA A 444 -15.68 11.62 25.65
N ASN A 445 -16.76 10.82 25.64
CA ASN A 445 -17.48 10.48 24.42
C ASN A 445 -18.05 11.75 23.76
N ARG A 446 -17.96 11.83 22.43
CA ARG A 446 -18.96 12.53 21.60
C ARG A 446 -19.45 11.58 20.51
N LEU A 447 -20.75 11.39 20.49
CA LEU A 447 -21.46 10.82 19.34
C LEU A 447 -21.45 11.86 18.21
N ASN A 448 -21.43 11.40 16.97
CA ASN A 448 -22.28 11.94 15.92
C ASN A 448 -22.66 10.81 14.97
N ASN A 449 -23.86 10.91 14.40
CA ASN A 449 -24.53 9.80 13.73
C ASN A 449 -25.13 10.29 12.41
N ASP A 450 -24.43 10.01 11.31
CA ASP A 450 -24.89 10.28 9.96
C ASP A 450 -24.59 9.07 9.07
N ASN A 451 -25.64 8.36 8.65
CA ASN A 451 -25.63 7.58 7.42
C ASN A 451 -27.07 7.29 7.01
N SER A 452 -27.50 7.84 5.88
CA SER A 452 -28.87 7.76 5.39
C SER A 452 -28.97 6.87 4.14
N ASN A 453 -30.04 6.08 4.10
CA ASN A 453 -30.75 5.57 2.92
C ASN A 453 -30.03 4.71 1.87
N HIS A 454 -30.67 3.56 1.60
CA HIS A 454 -30.74 2.87 0.30
C HIS A 454 -29.45 2.21 -0.27
N SER A 455 -29.55 1.24 -1.19
CA SER A 455 -30.60 0.24 -1.45
C SER A 455 -30.09 -0.77 -2.50
N THR A 456 -30.22 -2.07 -2.25
CA THR A 456 -30.59 -3.02 -3.32
C THR A 456 -31.16 -4.31 -2.73
N LEU A 457 -32.12 -4.90 -3.42
CA LEU A 457 -32.77 -6.18 -3.08
C LEU A 457 -32.76 -7.07 -4.34
N HIS A 458 -33.02 -8.36 -4.13
CA HIS A 458 -33.43 -9.41 -5.09
C HIS A 458 -32.41 -10.32 -5.81
N HIS A 459 -32.80 -11.61 -5.73
CA HIS A 459 -32.71 -12.71 -6.69
C HIS A 459 -31.36 -13.23 -7.23
N ARG A 460 -30.85 -14.20 -6.47
CA ARG A 460 -30.70 -15.59 -6.94
C ARG A 460 -31.85 -15.99 -7.89
N LEU A 461 -31.48 -16.45 -9.09
CA LEU A 461 -32.12 -17.57 -9.81
C LEU A 461 -31.04 -18.52 -10.33
N GLN A 462 -31.34 -19.82 -10.33
CA GLN A 462 -30.56 -20.84 -11.02
C GLN A 462 -31.46 -21.45 -12.08
N TYR A 463 -30.94 -21.71 -13.29
CA TYR A 463 -31.44 -22.78 -14.14
C TYR A 463 -30.29 -23.39 -14.92
N ASN A 464 -30.47 -24.65 -15.31
CA ASN A 464 -29.40 -25.55 -15.73
C ASN A 464 -29.87 -26.31 -16.97
N HIS A 465 -29.13 -26.27 -18.09
CA HIS A 465 -29.16 -27.35 -19.10
C HIS A 465 -27.95 -27.35 -20.05
N ASN A 466 -27.78 -28.48 -20.73
CA ASN A 466 -26.58 -28.89 -21.47
C ASN A 466 -26.84 -29.02 -22.98
N GLN A 467 -25.81 -28.67 -23.78
CA GLN A 467 -25.40 -29.36 -25.03
C GLN A 467 -26.35 -29.36 -26.26
N PRO A 468 -25.89 -29.81 -27.46
CA PRO A 468 -24.57 -29.60 -28.07
C PRO A 468 -24.64 -29.21 -29.58
N HIS A 469 -23.45 -29.09 -30.21
CA HIS A 469 -23.16 -29.27 -31.65
C HIS A 469 -24.04 -28.62 -32.74
N HIS A 470 -23.39 -27.83 -33.61
CA HIS A 470 -23.18 -28.30 -34.99
C HIS A 470 -21.93 -27.70 -35.63
N GLN A 471 -21.33 -28.44 -36.58
CA GLN A 471 -20.25 -27.96 -37.46
C GLN A 471 -20.84 -27.48 -38.78
N HIS A 472 -20.22 -26.50 -39.44
CA HIS A 472 -20.12 -26.47 -40.91
C HIS A 472 -18.85 -25.70 -41.33
N LYS A 473 -18.27 -26.09 -42.48
CA LYS A 473 -17.10 -25.47 -43.13
C LYS A 473 -17.49 -24.90 -44.51
N PRO A 474 -16.65 -24.08 -45.16
CA PRO A 474 -17.11 -23.05 -46.11
C PRO A 474 -17.30 -23.55 -47.54
N HIS A 475 -18.06 -22.77 -48.33
CA HIS A 475 -18.04 -22.80 -49.79
C HIS A 475 -17.22 -21.64 -50.37
N THR A 476 -16.94 -21.74 -51.67
CA THR A 476 -15.85 -21.05 -52.39
C THR A 476 -16.38 -20.21 -53.56
N SER A 477 -15.45 -19.67 -54.37
CA SER A 477 -15.64 -18.98 -55.66
C SER A 477 -16.09 -17.51 -55.58
N ASN A 478 -15.96 -16.72 -56.66
CA ASN A 478 -14.77 -16.37 -57.48
C ASN A 478 -15.17 -15.24 -58.44
N HIS A 479 -14.20 -14.55 -59.03
CA HIS A 479 -14.41 -13.46 -60.02
C HIS A 479 -15.06 -12.18 -59.44
N ARG A 480 -14.97 -11.01 -60.09
CA ARG A 480 -14.38 -10.69 -61.40
C ARG A 480 -13.59 -9.38 -61.34
N SER A 481 -12.60 -9.23 -62.22
CA SER A 481 -11.87 -7.98 -62.44
C SER A 481 -12.58 -7.13 -63.50
N THR A 482 -12.69 -5.83 -63.26
CA THR A 482 -12.96 -4.80 -64.28
C THR A 482 -12.07 -3.58 -64.04
N ARG A 483 -11.57 -3.02 -65.14
CA ARG A 483 -10.71 -1.84 -65.24
C ARG A 483 -11.47 -0.78 -66.06
N LEU A 484 -10.87 0.39 -66.30
CA LEU A 484 -11.42 1.55 -67.03
C LEU A 484 -12.38 2.40 -66.16
N ASP A 485 -12.39 3.73 -66.21
CA ASP A 485 -11.44 4.65 -66.86
C ASP A 485 -11.43 6.04 -66.19
N LEU A 486 -10.43 6.86 -66.54
CA LEU A 486 -10.39 8.31 -66.23
C LEU A 486 -11.25 9.10 -67.24
N PRO A 487 -11.75 10.28 -66.82
CA PRO A 487 -11.46 11.46 -67.65
C PRO A 487 -10.77 12.59 -66.87
N TYR A 488 -10.43 13.67 -67.58
CA TYR A 488 -9.34 14.59 -67.24
C TYR A 488 -9.79 16.06 -67.33
N GLN A 489 -9.33 16.87 -66.37
CA GLN A 489 -9.28 18.35 -66.35
C GLN A 489 -10.54 19.20 -66.65
N ARG A 490 -10.71 20.26 -65.84
CA ARG A 490 -10.51 21.64 -66.33
C ARG A 490 -10.09 22.59 -65.21
N ASP A 491 -9.17 23.50 -65.52
CA ASP A 491 -8.64 24.53 -64.61
C ASP A 491 -9.48 25.82 -64.62
N SER A 492 -9.55 26.48 -63.45
CA SER A 492 -9.71 27.93 -63.19
C SER A 492 -10.40 28.17 -61.82
N GLY A 493 -10.09 29.20 -61.04
CA GLY A 493 -8.96 30.14 -61.13
C GLY A 493 -9.01 31.28 -60.10
N ILE A 494 -7.84 31.69 -59.62
CA ILE A 494 -7.51 33.07 -59.13
C ILE A 494 -8.18 33.61 -57.84
N ARG A 495 -7.42 33.51 -56.74
CA ARG A 495 -7.06 34.54 -55.71
C ARG A 495 -8.12 35.37 -54.93
N ASN A 496 -7.73 35.67 -53.68
CA ASN A 496 -8.27 36.70 -52.75
C ASN A 496 -9.65 36.35 -52.13
N VAL A 497 -10.00 36.76 -50.90
CA VAL A 497 -9.63 37.98 -50.17
C VAL A 497 -9.15 37.71 -48.73
N GLN A 498 -8.04 38.37 -48.33
CA GLN A 498 -7.71 38.60 -46.90
C GLN A 498 -8.43 39.86 -46.37
N ARG A 499 -8.68 39.91 -45.05
CA ARG A 499 -9.02 41.07 -44.18
C ARG A 499 -10.48 41.20 -43.70
N LYS A 500 -10.71 40.79 -42.44
CA LYS A 500 -11.50 41.52 -41.43
C LYS A 500 -10.71 41.46 -40.13
N ILE A 501 -9.87 42.47 -39.86
CA ILE A 501 -10.10 43.54 -38.86
C ILE A 501 -10.78 42.99 -37.59
N LYS A 502 -10.10 42.86 -36.44
CA LYS A 502 -9.29 43.84 -35.66
C LYS A 502 -10.16 44.92 -34.99
N ARG A 503 -11.03 44.50 -34.06
CA ARG A 503 -11.58 45.33 -32.98
C ARG A 503 -11.68 44.52 -31.68
N ASN A 504 -10.85 44.91 -30.71
CA ASN A 504 -11.08 44.93 -29.25
C ASN A 504 -9.74 44.94 -28.52
N ARG A 505 -9.18 46.14 -28.37
CA ARG A 505 -8.15 46.46 -27.38
C ARG A 505 -8.34 47.92 -26.99
N ASN A 506 -8.14 48.21 -25.70
CA ASN A 506 -8.29 49.49 -24.99
C ASN A 506 -9.66 49.70 -24.32
N LEU A 507 -9.71 49.36 -23.03
CA LEU A 507 -10.02 50.32 -21.98
C LEU A 507 -9.09 50.07 -20.78
N LEU A 508 -9.00 51.07 -19.90
CA LEU A 508 -8.06 51.23 -18.78
C LEU A 508 -8.18 50.09 -17.71
N VAL A 509 -7.24 49.89 -16.77
CA VAL A 509 -6.50 50.86 -15.93
C VAL A 509 -5.04 50.43 -15.67
N GLN A 510 -4.13 51.40 -15.58
CA GLN A 510 -2.80 51.22 -14.97
C GLN A 510 -2.88 51.47 -13.45
N VAL A 511 -2.19 50.67 -12.65
CA VAL A 511 -1.78 51.07 -11.29
C VAL A 511 -0.27 50.87 -11.16
N THR A 512 0.44 51.95 -10.89
CA THR A 512 1.89 51.98 -10.67
C THR A 512 2.18 51.94 -9.18
N TRP A 513 3.11 51.06 -8.75
CA TRP A 513 3.76 51.20 -7.44
C TRP A 513 5.27 50.99 -7.54
N LYS A 514 5.94 52.14 -7.46
CA LYS A 514 7.26 52.43 -6.90
C LYS A 514 7.02 53.71 -6.07
N ASN A 515 7.69 53.97 -4.96
CA ASN A 515 8.96 53.46 -4.46
C ASN A 515 8.97 53.54 -2.90
N ASP A 516 10.11 53.28 -2.27
CA ASP A 516 10.47 53.63 -0.87
C ASP A 516 9.70 52.83 0.23
N GLU A 517 10.32 52.32 1.31
CA GLU A 517 11.67 52.50 1.89
C GLU A 517 12.65 51.33 1.62
#